data_AF-A0A8W8LG34-F1
#
_entry.id   AF-A0A8W8LG34-F1
#
_cell.length_a   1.000
_cell.length_b   1.000
_cell.length_c   1.000
_cell.angle_alpha   90.00
_cell.angle_beta   90.00
_cell.angle_gamma   90.00
#
_symmetry.space_group_name_H-M   'P 1'
#
loop_
_entity.id
_entity.type
_entity.pdbx_description
1 polymer ?
#
loop_
_entity_poly.entity_id
_entity_poly.type
_entity_poly.pdbx_seq_one_letter_code
_entity_poly.pdbx_strand_id
1 'polypeptide(L)'
;IWIHADPVSRNDPNISSEINDMISTILDIGKNLSDIVGAVDQTQPLPPASTQKFLQKTLVPALVLTDHKKTFTNKYYNSRFDLAKTISAMVNASDNGYNHVTDQASNLTVAATLLARSLYTLATGSPAPEGLMAEQQSVTHMLYCFLISPNCDLFKQVIPPAREAFDDLASQKSPYPFYVSVYGQINNVTRIIQRLLTHYIGTVEKNHTESCTSSEKASLQLYNYLWMAGPLNSDNKTRTVTCVKSRVTQTKAYSPAFEITDYNGWGGFQYSTWTESSWATNALLLRVFLIPSKAMETSILSGGVILTLVSMVLIYFLNKKADILFAHPRPSSL
;
A
#
# COMPACT_ATOMS: atom_id res chain seq x y z
N ILE A 1 -3.65 10.36 22.81
CA ILE A 1 -4.01 8.93 22.62
C ILE A 1 -5.20 8.63 23.50
N TRP A 2 -6.24 8.03 22.95
CA TRP A 2 -7.44 7.59 23.65
C TRP A 2 -7.54 6.08 23.66
N ILE A 3 -7.80 5.51 24.84
CA ILE A 3 -7.98 4.07 25.04
C ILE A 3 -9.46 3.74 25.01
N HIS A 4 -9.87 2.92 24.04
CA HIS A 4 -11.23 2.41 23.90
C HIS A 4 -11.27 0.93 24.31
N ALA A 5 -12.33 0.54 25.01
CA ALA A 5 -12.59 -0.84 25.39
C ALA A 5 -14.05 -1.19 25.08
N ASP A 6 -14.34 -2.45 24.85
CA ASP A 6 -15.70 -2.89 24.54
C ASP A 6 -16.59 -2.92 25.81
N PRO A 7 -17.70 -2.15 25.84
CA PRO A 7 -18.63 -2.19 26.98
C PRO A 7 -19.25 -3.57 27.19
N VAL A 8 -19.49 -4.33 26.12
CA VAL A 8 -20.14 -5.65 26.22
C VAL A 8 -19.22 -6.66 26.88
N SER A 9 -17.94 -6.68 26.49
CA SER A 9 -16.90 -7.51 27.11
C SER A 9 -16.71 -7.24 28.60
N ARG A 10 -16.98 -6.00 29.07
CA ARG A 10 -16.89 -5.63 30.49
C ARG A 10 -18.01 -6.19 31.37
N ASN A 11 -19.06 -6.79 30.79
CA ASN A 11 -20.07 -7.49 31.57
C ASN A 11 -19.52 -8.77 32.22
N ASP A 12 -18.43 -9.33 31.69
CA ASP A 12 -17.69 -10.40 32.34
C ASP A 12 -16.71 -9.82 33.38
N PRO A 13 -16.83 -10.20 34.67
CA PRO A 13 -15.98 -9.63 35.73
C PRO A 13 -14.48 -9.91 35.55
N ASN A 14 -14.11 -11.08 35.02
CA ASN A 14 -12.71 -11.45 34.83
C ASN A 14 -12.10 -10.62 33.70
N ILE A 15 -12.80 -10.56 32.56
CA ILE A 15 -12.37 -9.74 31.42
C ILE A 15 -12.33 -8.25 31.80
N SER A 16 -13.31 -7.77 32.57
CA SER A 16 -13.32 -6.39 33.04
C SER A 16 -12.12 -6.07 33.94
N SER A 17 -11.71 -7.00 34.81
CA SER A 17 -10.50 -6.82 35.63
C SER A 17 -9.26 -6.70 34.76
N GLU A 18 -9.07 -7.64 33.82
CA GLU A 18 -7.92 -7.63 32.91
C GLU A 18 -7.88 -6.35 32.05
N ILE A 19 -9.02 -5.90 31.54
CA ILE A 19 -9.13 -4.63 30.80
C ILE A 19 -8.70 -3.45 31.67
N ASN A 20 -9.13 -3.40 32.93
CA ASN A 20 -8.78 -2.32 33.85
C ASN A 20 -7.28 -2.34 34.19
N ASP A 21 -6.69 -3.52 34.35
CA ASP A 21 -5.25 -3.70 34.60
C ASP A 21 -4.41 -3.28 33.38
N MET A 22 -4.87 -3.61 32.16
CA MET A 22 -4.23 -3.13 30.94
C MET A 22 -4.31 -1.61 30.81
N ILE A 23 -5.47 -1.01 31.10
CA ILE A 23 -5.65 0.45 31.05
C ILE A 23 -4.77 1.14 32.09
N SER A 24 -4.74 0.65 33.32
CA SER A 24 -3.94 1.24 34.39
C SER A 24 -2.44 1.20 34.05
N THR A 25 -1.97 0.07 33.50
CA THR A 25 -0.60 -0.10 33.01
C THR A 25 -0.25 0.94 31.94
N ILE A 26 -1.09 1.10 30.91
CA ILE A 26 -0.84 2.05 29.83
C ILE A 26 -0.89 3.51 30.33
N LEU A 27 -1.81 3.84 31.25
CA LEU A 27 -1.91 5.18 31.83
C LEU A 27 -0.69 5.52 32.69
N ASP A 28 -0.21 4.58 33.50
CA ASP A 28 0.98 4.79 34.34
C ASP A 28 2.23 5.06 33.49
N ILE A 29 2.46 4.23 32.46
CA ILE A 29 3.55 4.45 31.49
C ILE A 29 3.36 5.79 30.76
N GLY A 30 2.13 6.13 30.38
CA GLY A 30 1.79 7.36 29.68
C GLY A 30 2.12 8.63 30.48
N LYS A 31 1.83 8.64 31.79
CA LYS A 31 2.15 9.76 32.69
C LYS A 31 3.65 10.04 32.76
N ASN A 32 4.46 8.98 32.76
CA ASN A 32 5.91 9.09 32.83
C ASN A 32 6.56 9.54 31.51
N LEU A 33 5.86 9.40 30.37
CA LEU A 33 6.38 9.78 29.06
C LEU A 33 6.01 11.22 28.68
N SER A 34 4.73 11.56 28.71
CA SER A 34 4.25 12.85 28.18
C SER A 34 2.81 13.22 28.56
N ASP A 35 2.15 12.43 29.41
CA ASP A 35 0.74 12.59 29.79
C ASP A 35 -0.22 12.67 28.57
N ILE A 36 0.13 11.98 27.48
CA ILE A 36 -0.64 12.02 26.23
C ILE A 36 -1.82 11.04 26.21
N VAL A 37 -2.14 10.37 27.31
CA VAL A 37 -3.04 9.20 27.33
C VAL A 37 -4.26 9.46 28.19
N GLY A 38 -5.44 9.23 27.61
CA GLY A 38 -6.72 9.25 28.34
C GLY A 38 -7.54 7.99 28.08
N ALA A 39 -8.28 7.53 29.10
CA ALA A 39 -9.29 6.49 28.94
C ALA A 39 -10.64 7.10 28.56
N VAL A 40 -11.39 6.42 27.69
CA VAL A 40 -12.74 6.81 27.27
C VAL A 40 -13.78 6.26 28.25
N ASP A 41 -14.96 6.89 28.28
CA ASP A 41 -16.12 6.43 29.03
C ASP A 41 -16.43 4.96 28.74
N GLN A 42 -16.71 4.18 29.79
CA GLN A 42 -16.96 2.74 29.73
C GLN A 42 -18.24 2.38 28.95
N THR A 43 -19.10 3.35 28.68
CA THR A 43 -20.36 3.14 27.94
C THR A 43 -20.22 3.37 26.43
N GLN A 44 -19.09 3.92 25.97
CA GLN A 44 -18.90 4.23 24.56
C GLN A 44 -18.58 2.96 23.74
N PRO A 45 -19.24 2.73 22.57
CA PRO A 45 -18.91 1.60 21.72
C PRO A 45 -17.51 1.72 21.13
N LEU A 46 -16.91 0.56 20.80
CA LEU A 46 -15.61 0.52 20.11
C LEU A 46 -15.68 1.23 18.75
N PRO A 47 -14.65 2.01 18.37
CA PRO A 47 -14.49 2.49 17.00
C PRO A 47 -14.24 1.30 16.04
N PRO A 48 -14.53 1.45 14.73
CA PRO A 48 -14.26 0.41 13.75
C PRO A 48 -12.79 -0.01 13.74
N ALA A 49 -12.52 -1.26 14.12
CA ALA A 49 -11.18 -1.82 14.21
C ALA A 49 -11.24 -3.34 14.07
N SER A 50 -10.13 -3.96 13.65
CA SER A 50 -10.03 -5.43 13.50
C SER A 50 -10.42 -6.18 14.78
N THR A 51 -10.21 -5.59 15.96
CA THR A 51 -10.62 -6.10 17.27
C THR A 51 -12.09 -6.53 17.30
N GLN A 52 -12.98 -5.79 16.65
CA GLN A 52 -14.42 -6.13 16.61
C GLN A 52 -14.66 -7.50 15.96
N LYS A 53 -13.84 -7.90 14.97
CA LYS A 53 -13.94 -9.22 14.34
C LYS A 53 -13.43 -10.35 15.23
N PHE A 54 -12.44 -10.09 16.08
CA PHE A 54 -12.01 -11.05 17.10
C PHE A 54 -13.10 -11.23 18.17
N LEU A 55 -13.66 -10.13 18.66
CA LEU A 55 -14.74 -10.14 19.67
C LEU A 55 -16.03 -10.80 19.19
N GLN A 56 -16.31 -10.79 17.87
CA GLN A 56 -17.41 -11.55 17.27
C GLN A 56 -17.24 -13.08 17.39
N LYS A 57 -16.02 -13.56 17.62
CA LYS A 57 -15.73 -15.01 17.73
C LYS A 57 -15.44 -15.43 19.16
N THR A 58 -14.67 -14.63 19.89
CA THR A 58 -14.28 -14.93 21.26
C THR A 58 -14.16 -13.64 22.06
N LEU A 59 -14.78 -13.61 23.24
CA LEU A 59 -14.57 -12.52 24.20
C LEU A 59 -13.15 -12.62 24.74
N VAL A 60 -12.36 -11.57 24.50
CA VAL A 60 -10.97 -11.45 24.96
C VAL A 60 -10.74 -10.03 25.48
N PRO A 61 -9.87 -9.84 26.49
CA PRO A 61 -9.45 -8.50 26.91
C PRO A 61 -8.79 -7.80 25.73
N ALA A 62 -9.37 -6.68 25.30
CA ALA A 62 -8.89 -5.95 24.14
C ALA A 62 -9.05 -4.45 24.30
N LEU A 63 -8.04 -3.73 23.86
CA LEU A 63 -8.00 -2.27 23.84
C LEU A 63 -7.74 -1.78 22.42
N VAL A 64 -8.34 -0.65 22.07
CA VAL A 64 -8.05 0.07 20.82
C VAL A 64 -7.48 1.44 21.18
N LEU A 65 -6.24 1.69 20.76
CA LEU A 65 -5.57 2.97 20.93
C LEU A 65 -5.82 3.84 19.69
N THR A 66 -6.30 5.05 19.90
CA THR A 66 -6.62 5.98 18.81
C THR A 66 -6.16 7.40 19.12
N ASP A 67 -6.27 8.29 18.15
CA ASP A 67 -6.04 9.73 18.30
C ASP A 67 -7.32 10.51 18.65
N HIS A 68 -8.48 9.85 18.71
CA HIS A 68 -9.77 10.51 18.91
C HIS A 68 -10.58 9.91 20.06
N LYS A 69 -11.32 10.77 20.77
CA LYS A 69 -12.18 10.34 21.88
C LYS A 69 -13.49 9.71 21.41
N LYS A 70 -14.16 10.33 20.43
CA LYS A 70 -15.50 9.91 19.96
C LYS A 70 -15.63 9.97 18.44
N THR A 71 -15.39 11.14 17.85
CA THR A 71 -15.41 11.34 16.39
C THR A 71 -13.99 11.45 15.86
N PHE A 72 -13.73 10.93 14.65
CA PHE A 72 -12.42 11.04 14.01
C PHE A 72 -11.93 12.49 13.96
N THR A 73 -10.68 12.68 14.34
CA THR A 73 -9.88 13.91 14.18
C THR A 73 -9.49 14.13 12.71
N ASN A 74 -9.29 13.04 11.96
CA ASN A 74 -8.98 13.07 10.54
C ASN A 74 -10.18 13.54 9.71
N LYS A 75 -10.06 14.75 9.14
CA LYS A 75 -11.08 15.36 8.26
C LYS A 75 -11.14 14.74 6.86
N TYR A 76 -10.12 13.97 6.48
CA TYR A 76 -9.93 13.41 5.14
C TYR A 76 -9.90 11.88 5.15
N TYR A 77 -10.57 11.25 6.11
CA TYR A 77 -10.62 9.79 6.26
C TYR A 77 -10.88 9.06 4.93
N ASN A 78 -9.95 8.19 4.51
CA ASN A 78 -9.95 7.44 3.24
C ASN A 78 -10.09 8.31 1.97
N SER A 79 -9.63 9.56 2.00
CA SER A 79 -9.68 10.49 0.87
C SER A 79 -8.32 10.68 0.21
N ARG A 80 -8.32 11.14 -1.05
CA ARG A 80 -7.13 11.61 -1.78
C ARG A 80 -6.41 12.80 -1.11
N PHE A 81 -7.06 13.43 -0.14
CA PHE A 81 -6.53 14.57 0.62
C PHE A 81 -5.91 14.14 1.95
N ASP A 82 -5.93 12.85 2.30
CA ASP A 82 -5.20 12.32 3.44
C ASP A 82 -3.71 12.18 3.07
N LEU A 83 -2.95 13.24 3.33
CA LEU A 83 -1.59 13.44 2.82
C LEU A 83 -0.62 13.70 3.97
N ALA A 84 0.69 13.56 3.72
CA ALA A 84 1.72 13.90 4.71
C ALA A 84 1.52 15.30 5.34
N LYS A 85 1.08 16.27 4.54
CA LYS A 85 0.81 17.64 4.97
C LYS A 85 -0.33 17.73 5.99
N THR A 86 -1.37 16.90 5.87
CA THR A 86 -2.55 17.00 6.76
C THR A 86 -2.29 16.47 8.15
N ILE A 87 -1.21 15.72 8.33
CA ILE A 87 -0.79 15.16 9.62
C ILE A 87 0.55 15.74 10.10
N SER A 88 1.00 16.89 9.58
CA SER A 88 2.29 17.52 9.95
C SER A 88 3.52 16.61 9.74
N ALA A 89 3.47 15.71 8.75
CA ALA A 89 4.57 14.85 8.34
C ALA A 89 5.30 15.36 7.09
N MET A 90 4.89 16.50 6.53
CA MET A 90 5.53 17.10 5.37
C MET A 90 6.86 17.75 5.76
N VAL A 91 7.89 17.51 4.96
CA VAL A 91 9.22 18.08 5.20
C VAL A 91 9.42 19.33 4.34
N ASN A 92 9.74 20.45 4.97
CA ASN A 92 10.06 21.72 4.31
C ASN A 92 11.56 22.00 4.39
N ALA A 93 12.40 21.09 3.88
CA ALA A 93 13.85 21.20 3.94
C ALA A 93 14.48 21.25 2.55
N SER A 94 15.54 22.05 2.39
CA SER A 94 16.35 22.15 1.17
C SER A 94 17.22 20.90 0.92
N ASP A 95 17.58 20.15 1.98
CA ASP A 95 18.41 18.95 1.91
C ASP A 95 17.58 17.65 1.93
N ASN A 96 16.88 17.34 0.82
CA ASN A 96 16.11 16.11 0.57
C ASN A 96 15.10 15.65 1.65
N GLY A 97 15.02 16.30 2.80
CA GLY A 97 14.09 16.04 3.90
C GLY A 97 14.21 14.74 4.67
N TYR A 98 15.06 13.79 4.24
CA TYR A 98 15.08 12.42 4.78
C TYR A 98 15.38 12.34 6.28
N ASN A 99 16.36 13.11 6.78
CA ASN A 99 16.77 13.10 8.19
C ASN A 99 16.02 14.14 9.06
N HIS A 100 15.07 14.86 8.48
CA HIS A 100 14.38 15.94 9.19
C HIS A 100 13.26 15.37 10.06
N VAL A 101 13.42 15.49 11.37
CA VAL A 101 12.42 15.08 12.35
C VAL A 101 11.24 16.06 12.29
N THR A 102 10.08 15.57 11.86
CA THR A 102 8.83 16.33 11.87
C THR A 102 8.11 16.20 13.21
N ASP A 103 7.17 17.12 13.49
CA ASP A 103 6.32 17.04 14.69
C ASP A 103 5.59 15.69 14.76
N GLN A 104 5.12 15.20 13.61
CA GLN A 104 4.44 13.90 13.54
C GLN A 104 5.37 12.74 13.84
N ALA A 105 6.61 12.76 13.34
CA ALA A 105 7.60 11.74 13.68
C ALA A 105 7.91 11.74 15.18
N SER A 106 8.02 12.92 15.80
CA SER A 106 8.22 13.05 17.25
C SER A 106 7.04 12.45 18.03
N ASN A 107 5.81 12.82 17.69
CA ASN A 107 4.60 12.29 18.33
C ASN A 107 4.48 10.77 18.18
N LEU A 108 4.78 10.24 16.99
CA LEU A 108 4.78 8.80 16.73
C LEU A 108 5.89 8.07 17.49
N THR A 109 7.04 8.70 17.71
CA THR A 109 8.13 8.12 18.52
C THR A 109 7.68 7.91 19.96
N VAL A 110 6.98 8.89 20.53
CA VAL A 110 6.42 8.78 21.88
C VAL A 110 5.33 7.71 21.94
N ALA A 111 4.42 7.69 20.95
CA ALA A 111 3.37 6.68 20.87
C ALA A 111 3.93 5.24 20.71
N ALA A 112 4.96 5.07 19.89
CA ALA A 112 5.64 3.80 19.69
C ALA A 112 6.38 3.34 20.96
N THR A 113 7.01 4.28 21.68
CA THR A 113 7.66 4.00 22.97
C THR A 113 6.65 3.57 24.03
N LEU A 114 5.51 4.27 24.13
CA LEU A 114 4.40 3.88 25.00
C LEU A 114 3.94 2.45 24.69
N LEU A 115 3.72 2.14 23.41
CA LEU A 115 3.28 0.80 22.99
C LEU A 115 4.32 -0.26 23.32
N ALA A 116 5.61 -0.01 23.03
CA ALA A 116 6.69 -0.96 23.29
C ALA A 116 6.82 -1.29 24.79
N ARG A 117 6.80 -0.26 25.66
CA ARG A 117 6.84 -0.45 27.12
C ARG A 117 5.59 -1.15 27.64
N SER A 118 4.42 -0.80 27.14
CA SER A 118 3.16 -1.45 27.52
C SER A 118 3.16 -2.93 27.15
N LEU A 119 3.57 -3.27 25.93
CA LEU A 119 3.68 -4.66 25.49
C LEU A 119 4.70 -5.45 26.31
N TYR A 120 5.85 -4.84 26.64
CA TYR A 120 6.86 -5.47 27.49
C TYR A 120 6.29 -5.80 28.87
N THR A 121 5.64 -4.83 29.52
CA THR A 121 5.08 -5.03 30.86
C THR A 121 3.93 -6.03 30.87
N LEU A 122 3.05 -5.99 29.88
CA LEU A 122 1.97 -6.97 29.75
C LEU A 122 2.49 -8.39 29.48
N ALA A 123 3.57 -8.54 28.71
CA ALA A 123 4.13 -9.85 28.38
C ALA A 123 4.98 -10.46 29.51
N THR A 124 5.66 -9.63 30.30
CA THR A 124 6.63 -10.09 31.32
C THR A 124 6.11 -9.97 32.75
N GLY A 125 5.04 -9.20 32.98
CA GLY A 125 4.57 -8.82 34.30
C GLY A 125 5.51 -7.87 35.05
N SER A 126 6.55 -7.34 34.40
CA SER A 126 7.57 -6.48 35.02
C SER A 126 7.63 -5.10 34.35
N PRO A 127 8.01 -4.03 35.08
CA PRO A 127 8.20 -2.71 34.47
C PRO A 127 9.21 -2.75 33.32
N ALA A 128 8.91 -2.05 32.23
CA ALA A 128 9.82 -1.95 31.10
C ALA A 128 11.11 -1.20 31.49
N PRO A 129 12.29 -1.63 31.00
CA PRO A 129 13.54 -0.89 31.23
C PRO A 129 13.45 0.55 30.70
N GLU A 130 14.08 1.49 31.39
CA GLU A 130 14.10 2.90 30.95
C GLU A 130 14.68 3.08 29.54
N GLY A 131 15.67 2.26 29.17
CA GLY A 131 16.26 2.27 27.83
C GLY A 131 15.37 1.75 26.70
N LEU A 132 14.21 1.15 27.00
CA LEU A 132 13.29 0.65 25.97
C LEU A 132 12.50 1.82 25.36
N MET A 133 13.01 2.36 24.25
CA MET A 133 12.42 3.47 23.52
C MET A 133 12.50 3.25 22.01
N ALA A 134 11.51 3.79 21.29
CA ALA A 134 11.57 3.83 19.83
C ALA A 134 12.60 4.86 19.38
N GLU A 135 13.43 4.51 18.39
CA GLU A 135 14.42 5.43 17.84
C GLU A 135 13.74 6.45 16.91
N GLN A 136 13.89 7.74 17.23
CA GLN A 136 13.22 8.82 16.50
C GLN A 136 13.64 8.92 15.02
N GLN A 137 14.91 8.61 14.71
CA GLN A 137 15.40 8.61 13.34
C GLN A 137 14.77 7.48 12.52
N SER A 138 14.67 6.27 13.07
CA SER A 138 13.96 5.16 12.44
C SER A 138 12.50 5.50 12.12
N VAL A 139 11.78 6.14 13.05
CA VAL A 139 10.40 6.61 12.82
C VAL A 139 10.35 7.68 11.72
N THR A 140 11.27 8.63 11.74
CA THR A 140 11.38 9.70 10.74
C THR A 140 11.62 9.15 9.34
N HIS A 141 12.59 8.25 9.20
CA HIS A 141 12.92 7.61 7.93
C HIS A 141 11.74 6.80 7.39
N MET A 142 11.09 6.00 8.25
CA MET A 142 9.92 5.23 7.85
C MET A 142 8.78 6.13 7.37
N LEU A 143 8.47 7.20 8.10
CA LEU A 143 7.43 8.16 7.74
C LEU A 143 7.73 8.85 6.40
N TYR A 144 8.99 9.28 6.20
CA TYR A 144 9.44 9.86 4.93
C TYR A 144 9.28 8.89 3.76
N CYS A 145 9.74 7.64 3.91
CA CYS A 145 9.70 6.65 2.85
C CYS A 145 8.27 6.30 2.43
N PHE A 146 7.34 6.20 3.39
CA PHE A 146 5.96 5.86 3.10
C PHE A 146 5.12 7.03 2.61
N LEU A 147 5.42 8.28 2.99
CA LEU A 147 4.52 9.42 2.73
C LEU A 147 5.09 10.49 1.81
N ILE A 148 6.41 10.52 1.59
CA ILE A 148 7.08 11.55 0.79
C ILE A 148 7.71 10.93 -0.45
N SER A 149 8.68 10.02 -0.26
CA SER A 149 9.40 9.42 -1.38
C SER A 149 9.78 7.96 -1.09
N PRO A 150 9.22 6.99 -1.85
CA PRO A 150 9.60 5.58 -1.69
C PRO A 150 11.05 5.32 -2.14
N ASN A 151 11.63 6.18 -2.97
CA ASN A 151 13.04 6.15 -3.35
C ASN A 151 13.93 6.75 -2.25
N CYS A 152 13.88 6.15 -1.05
CA CYS A 152 14.62 6.56 0.14
C CYS A 152 15.71 5.53 0.52
N ASP A 153 16.61 5.89 1.44
CA ASP A 153 17.68 4.99 1.85
C ASP A 153 17.16 3.74 2.58
N LEU A 154 16.24 3.89 3.55
CA LEU A 154 15.67 2.76 4.29
C LEU A 154 15.01 1.72 3.37
N PHE A 155 14.21 2.13 2.37
CA PHE A 155 13.61 1.18 1.43
C PHE A 155 14.68 0.51 0.56
N LYS A 156 15.70 1.24 0.12
CA LYS A 156 16.84 0.66 -0.62
C LYS A 156 17.60 -0.38 0.20
N GLN A 157 17.63 -0.28 1.52
CA GLN A 157 18.28 -1.28 2.37
C GLN A 157 17.51 -2.60 2.43
N VAL A 158 16.18 -2.58 2.32
CA VAL A 158 15.34 -3.76 2.59
C VAL A 158 14.84 -4.47 1.33
N ILE A 159 14.94 -3.84 0.16
CA ILE A 159 14.64 -4.49 -1.14
C ILE A 159 15.68 -5.56 -1.51
N PRO A 160 15.34 -6.50 -2.43
CA PRO A 160 16.32 -7.43 -2.98
C PRO A 160 17.52 -6.68 -3.58
N PRO A 161 18.74 -7.26 -3.52
CA PRO A 161 19.92 -6.75 -4.21
C PRO A 161 19.89 -7.04 -5.72
N ALA A 162 18.73 -6.88 -6.35
CA ALA A 162 18.51 -7.11 -7.78
C ALA A 162 18.31 -5.77 -8.48
N ARG A 163 18.89 -5.61 -9.67
CA ARG A 163 18.85 -4.34 -10.42
C ARG A 163 17.42 -3.89 -10.68
N GLU A 164 16.53 -4.82 -11.04
CA GLU A 164 15.12 -4.53 -11.33
C GLU A 164 14.41 -3.90 -10.12
N ALA A 165 14.71 -4.38 -8.91
CA ALA A 165 14.10 -3.84 -7.69
C ALA A 165 14.53 -2.38 -7.41
N PHE A 166 15.77 -2.03 -7.75
CA PHE A 166 16.25 -0.64 -7.65
C PHE A 166 15.65 0.25 -8.74
N ASP A 167 15.57 -0.25 -9.97
CA ASP A 167 14.98 0.47 -11.10
C ASP A 167 13.47 0.73 -10.85
N ASP A 168 12.75 -0.27 -10.33
CA ASP A 168 11.35 -0.14 -9.92
C ASP A 168 11.17 0.94 -8.85
N LEU A 169 11.99 0.91 -7.80
CA LEU A 169 11.94 1.90 -6.72
C LEU A 169 12.31 3.31 -7.22
N ALA A 170 13.29 3.42 -8.10
CA ALA A 170 13.75 4.69 -8.66
C ALA A 170 12.73 5.31 -9.63
N SER A 171 11.97 4.48 -10.35
CA SER A 171 10.89 4.92 -11.25
C SER A 171 9.69 5.51 -10.51
N GLN A 172 9.57 5.20 -9.21
CA GLN A 172 8.42 5.55 -8.40
C GLN A 172 8.46 7.03 -7.97
N LYS A 173 7.61 7.85 -8.61
CA LYS A 173 7.56 9.31 -8.39
C LYS A 173 6.67 9.74 -7.23
N SER A 174 5.83 8.85 -6.72
CA SER A 174 4.87 9.14 -5.66
C SER A 174 4.85 8.02 -4.63
N PRO A 175 4.44 8.30 -3.38
CA PRO A 175 4.19 7.27 -2.38
C PRO A 175 3.33 6.11 -2.89
N TYR A 176 3.59 4.90 -2.38
CA TYR A 176 2.75 3.75 -2.71
C TYR A 176 1.35 3.92 -2.11
N PRO A 177 0.28 3.66 -2.88
CA PRO A 177 -1.06 3.65 -2.32
C PRO A 177 -1.25 2.45 -1.39
N PHE A 178 -1.97 2.65 -0.30
CA PHE A 178 -2.36 1.59 0.65
C PHE A 178 -3.62 0.83 0.21
N TYR A 179 -4.07 1.05 -1.03
CA TYR A 179 -5.15 0.27 -1.62
C TYR A 179 -4.75 -1.21 -1.70
N VAL A 180 -5.63 -2.09 -1.24
CA VAL A 180 -5.35 -3.53 -1.10
C VAL A 180 -5.17 -4.24 -2.45
N SER A 181 -5.69 -3.65 -3.54
CA SER A 181 -5.73 -4.23 -4.88
C SER A 181 -6.53 -5.54 -4.96
N VAL A 182 -6.60 -6.11 -6.17
CA VAL A 182 -7.22 -7.41 -6.42
C VAL A 182 -6.35 -8.52 -5.84
N TYR A 183 -7.00 -9.52 -5.24
CA TYR A 183 -6.33 -10.72 -4.76
C TYR A 183 -5.62 -11.45 -5.92
N GLY A 184 -4.39 -11.91 -5.68
CA GLY A 184 -3.59 -12.69 -6.63
C GLY A 184 -2.16 -12.20 -6.77
N GLN A 185 -1.91 -10.90 -6.54
CA GLN A 185 -0.56 -10.33 -6.50
C GLN A 185 -0.36 -9.56 -5.19
N ILE A 186 0.78 -9.79 -4.54
CA ILE A 186 1.15 -9.06 -3.32
C ILE A 186 1.49 -7.62 -3.71
N ASN A 187 0.75 -6.65 -3.18
CA ASN A 187 0.99 -5.24 -3.43
C ASN A 187 2.34 -4.77 -2.82
N ASN A 188 2.86 -3.66 -3.35
CA ASN A 188 4.18 -3.15 -2.98
C ASN A 188 4.29 -2.78 -1.49
N VAL A 189 3.24 -2.20 -0.91
CA VAL A 189 3.21 -1.83 0.51
C VAL A 189 3.36 -3.06 1.40
N THR A 190 2.62 -4.14 1.13
CA THR A 190 2.73 -5.40 1.88
C THR A 190 4.12 -6.02 1.77
N ARG A 191 4.74 -5.98 0.58
CA ARG A 191 6.12 -6.48 0.38
C ARG A 191 7.13 -5.66 1.18
N ILE A 192 7.01 -4.33 1.16
CA ILE A 192 7.91 -3.43 1.89
C ILE A 192 7.71 -3.58 3.40
N ILE A 193 6.48 -3.66 3.90
CA ILE A 193 6.20 -3.90 5.33
C ILE A 193 6.82 -5.21 5.80
N GLN A 194 6.67 -6.30 5.05
CA GLN A 194 7.30 -7.58 5.40
C GLN A 194 8.83 -7.41 5.54
N ARG A 195 9.45 -6.73 4.59
CA ARG A 195 10.91 -6.52 4.57
C ARG A 195 11.39 -5.59 5.69
N LEU A 196 10.66 -4.52 5.99
CA LEU A 196 10.94 -3.64 7.13
C LEU A 196 10.80 -4.37 8.46
N LEU A 197 9.73 -5.15 8.63
CA LEU A 197 9.57 -5.99 9.82
C LEU A 197 10.75 -6.96 9.94
N THR A 198 11.13 -7.65 8.85
CA THR A 198 12.29 -8.54 8.85
C THR A 198 13.58 -7.79 9.17
N HIS A 199 13.75 -6.56 8.71
CA HIS A 199 14.91 -5.73 9.04
C HIS A 199 14.97 -5.38 10.54
N TYR A 200 13.85 -4.97 11.15
CA TYR A 200 13.83 -4.54 12.56
C TYR A 200 13.82 -5.68 13.57
N ILE A 201 13.15 -6.81 13.28
CA ILE A 201 13.03 -7.93 14.23
C ILE A 201 13.83 -9.17 13.83
N GLY A 202 14.48 -9.15 12.68
CA GLY A 202 15.31 -10.25 12.20
C GLY A 202 16.76 -10.16 12.68
N THR A 203 17.51 -11.23 12.41
CA THR A 203 18.93 -11.34 12.71
C THR A 203 19.71 -11.63 11.44
N VAL A 204 20.82 -10.92 11.22
CA VAL A 204 21.71 -11.15 10.07
C VAL A 204 22.40 -12.52 10.22
N GLU A 205 22.25 -13.39 9.23
CA GLU A 205 22.92 -14.68 9.20
C GLU A 205 24.35 -14.50 8.66
N LYS A 206 25.36 -14.91 9.42
CA LYS A 206 26.77 -14.76 9.03
C LYS A 206 27.24 -15.79 8.00
N ASN A 207 26.66 -17.00 8.02
CA ASN A 207 27.02 -18.10 7.14
C ASN A 207 25.86 -18.38 6.17
N HIS A 208 25.80 -17.67 5.06
CA HIS A 208 24.78 -17.83 4.02
C HIS A 208 25.41 -17.99 2.64
N THR A 209 24.69 -18.68 1.74
CA THR A 209 24.99 -18.70 0.31
C THR A 209 24.51 -17.41 -0.35
N GLU A 210 25.03 -17.06 -1.53
CA GLU A 210 24.66 -15.84 -2.29
C GLU A 210 23.15 -15.70 -2.59
N SER A 211 22.36 -16.75 -2.40
CA SER A 211 20.90 -16.72 -2.60
C SER A 211 20.10 -16.75 -1.28
N CYS A 212 20.75 -16.67 -0.11
CA CYS A 212 20.08 -16.80 1.20
C CYS A 212 19.28 -18.12 1.34
N THR A 213 19.67 -19.14 0.55
CA THR A 213 19.06 -20.47 0.50
C THR A 213 19.87 -21.42 1.38
N SER A 214 19.57 -21.48 2.68
CA SER A 214 20.14 -22.55 3.51
C SER A 214 19.29 -23.81 3.37
N SER A 215 19.78 -24.78 2.59
CA SER A 215 19.11 -26.06 2.32
C SER A 215 18.94 -26.98 3.54
N GLU A 216 19.63 -26.73 4.65
CA GLU A 216 19.52 -27.56 5.86
C GLU A 216 18.60 -26.99 6.96
N LYS A 217 18.44 -25.66 7.05
CA LYS A 217 17.65 -25.00 8.12
C LYS A 217 16.19 -24.69 7.75
N ALA A 218 15.82 -24.88 6.48
CA ALA A 218 14.44 -24.71 5.97
C ALA A 218 13.50 -25.86 6.37
N SER A 219 14.05 -26.98 6.87
CA SER A 219 13.31 -28.22 7.19
C SER A 219 12.26 -28.07 8.29
N LEU A 220 12.43 -27.09 9.20
CA LEU A 220 11.50 -26.87 10.31
C LEU A 220 10.39 -25.85 10.01
N GLN A 221 10.44 -25.11 8.90
CA GLN A 221 9.48 -24.03 8.56
C GLN A 221 9.28 -22.95 9.64
N LEU A 222 10.13 -22.91 10.69
CA LEU A 222 10.01 -21.94 11.80
C LEU A 222 10.46 -20.52 11.44
N TYR A 223 11.31 -20.37 10.42
CA TYR A 223 11.93 -19.09 10.08
C TYR A 223 11.85 -18.84 8.58
N ASN A 224 11.71 -17.56 8.24
CA ASN A 224 11.79 -17.05 6.90
C ASN A 224 13.09 -16.27 6.72
N TYR A 225 13.65 -16.37 5.52
CA TYR A 225 14.93 -15.79 5.15
C TYR A 225 14.71 -14.82 4.00
N LEU A 226 15.13 -13.57 4.17
CA LEU A 226 15.06 -12.57 3.11
C LEU A 226 16.46 -12.10 2.72
N TRP A 227 16.72 -12.13 1.42
CA TRP A 227 17.88 -11.52 0.80
C TRP A 227 17.61 -10.04 0.57
N MET A 228 18.42 -9.18 1.19
CA MET A 228 18.22 -7.73 1.22
C MET A 228 19.52 -6.99 0.90
N ALA A 229 19.42 -5.84 0.25
CA ALA A 229 20.58 -5.08 -0.20
C ALA A 229 21.42 -4.49 0.93
N GLY A 230 20.82 -4.23 2.09
CA GLY A 230 21.49 -3.75 3.30
C GLY A 230 22.01 -2.30 3.21
N PRO A 231 22.77 -1.86 4.23
CA PRO A 231 23.26 -0.50 4.34
C PRO A 231 24.31 -0.17 3.27
N LEU A 232 24.51 1.12 3.01
CA LEU A 232 25.63 1.60 2.20
C LEU A 232 26.96 1.30 2.90
N ASN A 233 27.95 0.93 2.11
CA ASN A 233 29.33 0.77 2.55
C ASN A 233 29.99 2.13 2.72
N SER A 234 31.16 2.16 3.37
CA SER A 234 31.95 3.37 3.57
C SER A 234 32.37 4.08 2.27
N ASP A 235 32.28 3.38 1.14
CA ASP A 235 32.54 3.94 -0.20
C ASP A 235 31.37 4.76 -0.78
N ASN A 236 30.22 4.77 -0.09
CA ASN A 236 28.95 5.39 -0.51
C ASN A 236 28.46 4.98 -1.91
N LYS A 237 28.95 3.86 -2.45
CA LYS A 237 28.63 3.39 -3.81
C LYS A 237 28.08 1.97 -3.80
N THR A 238 28.61 1.13 -2.92
CA THR A 238 28.19 -0.27 -2.82
C THR A 238 27.38 -0.47 -1.54
N ARG A 239 26.56 -1.53 -1.50
CA ARG A 239 25.80 -1.91 -0.30
C ARG A 239 26.24 -3.26 0.20
N THR A 240 26.23 -3.44 1.52
CA THR A 240 26.48 -4.75 2.14
C THR A 240 25.23 -5.61 2.01
N VAL A 241 25.24 -6.51 1.04
CA VAL A 241 24.15 -7.48 0.88
C VAL A 241 24.07 -8.40 2.09
N THR A 242 22.86 -8.62 2.61
CA THR A 242 22.64 -9.39 3.84
C THR A 242 21.50 -10.40 3.69
N CYS A 243 21.70 -11.58 4.26
CA CYS A 243 20.65 -12.57 4.49
C CYS A 243 20.12 -12.39 5.90
N VAL A 244 18.83 -12.09 6.02
CA VAL A 244 18.19 -11.83 7.32
C VAL A 244 17.17 -12.90 7.63
N LYS A 245 17.38 -13.55 8.77
CA LYS A 245 16.52 -14.58 9.33
C LYS A 245 15.49 -13.94 10.26
N SER A 246 14.20 -14.21 10.07
CA SER A 246 13.13 -13.68 10.92
C SER A 246 11.94 -14.65 11.04
N ARG A 247 10.99 -14.34 11.91
CA ARG A 247 9.70 -15.04 12.02
C ARG A 247 8.56 -14.31 11.29
N VAL A 248 8.89 -13.31 10.48
CA VAL A 248 7.90 -12.55 9.72
C VAL A 248 7.36 -13.43 8.61
N THR A 249 6.05 -13.68 8.61
CA THR A 249 5.36 -14.45 7.58
C THR A 249 4.20 -13.66 6.99
N GLN A 250 3.76 -14.07 5.81
CA GLN A 250 2.57 -13.53 5.17
C GLN A 250 1.43 -14.55 5.29
N THR A 251 0.26 -14.05 5.62
CA THR A 251 -0.98 -14.85 5.61
C THR A 251 -1.87 -14.38 4.48
N LYS A 252 -2.61 -15.30 3.88
CA LYS A 252 -3.58 -14.95 2.85
C LYS A 252 -4.70 -14.14 3.49
N ALA A 253 -5.02 -12.99 2.90
CA ALA A 253 -6.07 -12.11 3.37
C ALA A 253 -7.08 -11.88 2.23
N TYR A 254 -8.09 -12.73 2.18
CA TYR A 254 -9.29 -12.53 1.36
C TYR A 254 -10.50 -12.99 2.16
N SER A 255 -11.69 -12.59 1.74
CA SER A 255 -12.89 -12.89 2.51
C SER A 255 -13.22 -14.39 2.49
N PRO A 256 -13.54 -15.00 3.64
CA PRO A 256 -14.07 -16.37 3.69
C PRO A 256 -15.34 -16.57 2.87
N ALA A 257 -16.07 -15.50 2.53
CA ALA A 257 -17.19 -15.53 1.60
C ALA A 257 -16.84 -16.19 0.25
N PHE A 258 -15.57 -16.11 -0.17
CA PHE A 258 -15.08 -16.69 -1.42
C PHE A 258 -14.52 -18.11 -1.26
N GLU A 259 -14.43 -18.63 -0.03
CA GLU A 259 -14.04 -20.01 0.26
C GLU A 259 -15.26 -20.91 0.49
N ILE A 260 -16.31 -20.36 1.09
CA ILE A 260 -17.53 -21.08 1.43
C ILE A 260 -18.35 -21.31 0.16
N THR A 261 -18.57 -22.59 -0.19
CA THR A 261 -19.45 -22.98 -1.30
C THR A 261 -20.88 -22.48 -1.04
N ASP A 262 -21.52 -21.94 -2.08
CA ASP A 262 -22.89 -21.40 -2.03
C ASP A 262 -23.10 -20.29 -0.98
N TYR A 263 -22.05 -19.53 -0.64
CA TYR A 263 -22.19 -18.39 0.27
C TYR A 263 -23.12 -17.33 -0.33
N ASN A 264 -24.33 -17.25 0.22
CA ASN A 264 -25.31 -16.24 -0.15
C ASN A 264 -25.12 -14.98 0.71
N GLY A 265 -24.39 -14.00 0.19
CA GLY A 265 -24.14 -12.72 0.85
C GLY A 265 -25.42 -11.93 1.22
N TRP A 266 -26.56 -12.23 0.60
CA TRP A 266 -27.84 -11.57 0.84
C TRP A 266 -28.57 -12.06 2.10
N GLY A 267 -28.19 -13.23 2.64
CA GLY A 267 -28.89 -13.86 3.77
C GLY A 267 -28.35 -13.52 5.16
N GLY A 268 -27.14 -12.95 5.28
CA GLY A 268 -26.52 -12.76 6.60
C GLY A 268 -25.28 -11.87 6.72
N PHE A 269 -24.78 -11.25 5.64
CA PHE A 269 -23.68 -10.27 5.63
C PHE A 269 -22.51 -10.50 6.64
N GLN A 270 -22.18 -11.76 6.96
CA GLN A 270 -21.20 -12.08 8.00
C GLN A 270 -19.77 -11.83 7.51
N TYR A 271 -19.52 -12.21 6.27
CA TYR A 271 -18.26 -12.06 5.56
C TYR A 271 -18.39 -11.05 4.41
N SER A 272 -17.31 -10.31 4.17
CA SER A 272 -17.19 -9.29 3.13
C SER A 272 -17.30 -9.89 1.73
N THR A 273 -17.93 -9.20 0.78
CA THR A 273 -18.07 -9.66 -0.62
C THR A 273 -17.53 -8.66 -1.63
N TRP A 274 -16.60 -7.79 -1.21
CA TRP A 274 -16.03 -6.78 -2.10
C TRP A 274 -15.22 -7.42 -3.23
N THR A 275 -15.54 -7.04 -4.47
CA THR A 275 -14.86 -7.44 -5.70
C THR A 275 -14.57 -6.20 -6.54
N GLU A 276 -13.47 -6.21 -7.28
CA GLU A 276 -13.13 -5.16 -8.24
C GLU A 276 -13.44 -5.62 -9.66
N SER A 277 -14.05 -4.75 -10.46
CA SER A 277 -14.31 -5.04 -11.88
C SER A 277 -13.00 -5.22 -12.62
N SER A 278 -12.93 -6.21 -13.52
CA SER A 278 -11.79 -6.34 -14.43
C SER A 278 -11.91 -5.35 -15.60
N TRP A 279 -10.79 -4.80 -16.05
CA TRP A 279 -10.71 -3.96 -17.24
C TRP A 279 -9.50 -4.37 -18.09
N ALA A 280 -9.59 -4.17 -19.41
CA ALA A 280 -8.46 -4.39 -20.31
C ALA A 280 -7.33 -3.38 -20.02
N THR A 281 -6.07 -3.76 -20.22
CA THR A 281 -4.89 -2.94 -19.88
C THR A 281 -4.91 -1.55 -20.53
N ASN A 282 -5.56 -1.40 -21.68
CA ASN A 282 -5.72 -0.16 -22.44
C ASN A 282 -7.10 0.53 -22.25
N ALA A 283 -7.93 0.07 -21.31
CA ALA A 283 -9.29 0.59 -21.12
C ALA A 283 -9.32 1.97 -20.45
N LEU A 284 -8.32 2.29 -19.61
CA LEU A 284 -8.27 3.53 -18.85
C LEU A 284 -7.36 4.56 -19.54
N LEU A 285 -7.83 5.10 -20.67
CA LEU A 285 -7.13 6.14 -21.43
C LEU A 285 -8.00 7.39 -21.52
N LEU A 286 -7.45 8.53 -21.09
CA LEU A 286 -8.05 9.83 -21.33
C LEU A 286 -7.37 10.47 -22.54
N ARG A 287 -8.16 10.83 -23.55
CA ARG A 287 -7.69 11.57 -24.72
C ARG A 287 -8.59 12.75 -25.02
N VAL A 288 -7.99 13.85 -25.45
CA VAL A 288 -8.70 15.06 -25.88
C VAL A 288 -8.43 15.26 -27.36
N PHE A 289 -9.48 15.43 -28.14
CA PHE A 289 -9.38 15.66 -29.58
C PHE A 289 -10.53 16.56 -30.04
N LEU A 290 -10.29 17.28 -31.14
CA LEU A 290 -11.32 18.08 -31.80
C LEU A 290 -12.14 17.17 -32.72
N ILE A 291 -13.46 17.36 -32.70
CA ILE A 291 -14.40 16.62 -33.54
C ILE A 291 -14.94 17.61 -34.59
N PRO A 292 -14.95 17.24 -35.89
CA PRO A 292 -15.55 18.08 -36.92
C PRO A 292 -17.05 18.25 -36.69
N SER A 293 -17.64 19.30 -37.26
CA SER A 293 -19.09 19.46 -37.22
C SER A 293 -19.78 18.38 -38.05
N LYS A 294 -21.02 18.04 -37.69
CA LYS A 294 -21.82 17.06 -38.45
C LYS A 294 -21.98 17.46 -39.92
N ALA A 295 -22.13 18.75 -40.20
CA ALA A 295 -22.20 19.26 -41.56
C ALA A 295 -20.91 18.98 -42.36
N MET A 296 -19.75 19.14 -41.74
CA MET A 296 -18.46 18.83 -42.37
C MET A 296 -18.31 17.32 -42.62
N GLU A 297 -18.66 16.47 -41.65
CA GLU A 297 -18.68 15.01 -41.82
C GLU A 297 -19.57 14.58 -42.99
N THR A 298 -20.79 15.10 -43.05
CA THR A 298 -21.74 14.80 -44.12
C THR A 298 -21.26 15.31 -45.47
N SER A 299 -20.65 16.49 -45.52
CA SER A 299 -20.11 17.06 -46.76
C SER A 299 -18.95 16.23 -47.30
N ILE A 300 -18.03 15.79 -46.43
CA ILE A 300 -16.90 14.94 -46.81
C ILE A 300 -17.41 13.59 -47.34
N LEU A 301 -18.33 12.94 -46.62
CA LEU A 301 -18.89 11.67 -47.04
C LEU A 301 -19.62 11.79 -48.40
N SER A 302 -20.48 12.80 -48.54
CA SER A 302 -21.24 13.03 -49.77
C SER A 302 -20.32 13.34 -50.95
N GLY A 303 -19.32 14.20 -50.74
CA GLY A 303 -18.30 14.52 -51.74
C GLY A 303 -17.52 13.28 -52.18
N GLY A 304 -17.14 12.41 -51.25
CA GLY A 304 -16.48 11.13 -51.54
C GLY A 304 -17.35 10.21 -52.41
N VAL A 305 -18.62 10.02 -52.05
CA VAL A 305 -19.56 9.19 -52.82
C VAL A 305 -19.76 9.72 -54.24
N ILE A 306 -19.95 11.03 -54.41
CA ILE A 306 -20.11 11.66 -55.72
C ILE A 306 -18.86 11.45 -56.57
N LEU A 307 -17.67 11.69 -56.01
CA LEU A 307 -16.41 11.49 -56.73
C LEU A 307 -16.23 10.05 -57.19
N THR A 308 -16.58 9.06 -56.36
CA THR A 308 -16.53 7.64 -56.73
C THR A 308 -17.52 7.29 -57.85
N LEU A 309 -18.75 7.80 -57.81
CA LEU A 309 -19.73 7.55 -58.87
C LEU A 309 -19.30 8.18 -60.20
N VAL A 310 -18.84 9.43 -60.17
CA VAL A 310 -18.36 10.13 -61.36
C VAL A 310 -17.14 9.42 -61.95
N SER A 311 -16.18 8.99 -61.11
CA SER A 311 -15.00 8.26 -61.60
C SER A 311 -15.37 6.90 -62.18
N MET A 312 -16.28 6.13 -61.57
CA MET A 312 -16.77 4.87 -62.14
C MET A 312 -17.43 5.06 -63.50
N VAL A 313 -18.30 6.07 -63.63
CA VAL A 313 -18.97 6.37 -64.90
C VAL A 313 -17.96 6.79 -65.96
N LEU A 314 -17.02 7.68 -65.63
CA LEU A 314 -15.96 8.11 -66.55
C LEU A 314 -15.08 6.94 -66.98
N ILE A 315 -14.61 6.10 -66.05
CA ILE A 315 -13.81 4.91 -66.35
C ILE A 315 -14.60 3.93 -67.23
N TYR A 316 -15.88 3.71 -66.95
CA TYR A 316 -16.73 2.85 -67.77
C TYR A 316 -16.78 3.35 -69.23
N PHE A 317 -16.97 4.65 -69.44
CA PHE A 317 -17.00 5.23 -70.79
C PHE A 317 -15.64 5.24 -71.47
N LEU A 318 -14.56 5.58 -70.75
CA LEU A 318 -13.19 5.53 -71.27
C LEU A 318 -12.82 4.11 -71.70
N ASN A 319 -13.16 3.10 -70.89
CA ASN A 319 -12.94 1.69 -71.23
C ASN A 319 -13.77 1.29 -72.45
N LYS A 320 -15.06 1.63 -72.48
CA LYS A 320 -15.95 1.35 -73.62
C LYS A 320 -15.49 2.01 -74.93
N LYS A 321 -14.75 3.12 -74.85
CA LYS A 321 -14.23 3.87 -76.01
C LYS A 321 -12.72 3.76 -76.16
N ALA A 322 -12.07 2.83 -75.45
CA ALA A 322 -10.63 2.69 -75.43
C ALA A 322 -10.05 2.46 -76.83
N ASP A 323 -10.70 1.63 -77.65
CA ASP A 323 -10.25 1.32 -79.01
C ASP A 323 -10.22 2.55 -79.94
N ILE A 324 -11.05 3.56 -79.66
CA ILE A 324 -11.09 4.82 -80.44
C ILE A 324 -10.13 5.84 -79.82
N LEU A 325 -10.16 5.97 -78.49
CA LEU A 325 -9.36 6.95 -77.75
C LEU A 325 -7.85 6.63 -77.78
N PHE A 326 -7.50 5.35 -77.88
CA PHE A 326 -6.11 4.88 -77.91
C PHE A 326 -5.73 4.22 -79.25
N ALA A 327 -6.55 4.41 -80.30
CA ALA A 327 -6.22 3.97 -81.65
C ALA A 327 -4.86 4.56 -82.07
N HIS A 328 -3.88 3.70 -82.33
CA HIS A 328 -2.62 4.15 -82.93
C HIS A 328 -2.85 4.51 -84.40
N PRO A 329 -2.34 5.65 -84.89
CA PRO A 329 -2.39 5.96 -86.31
C PRO A 329 -1.64 4.86 -87.06
N ARG A 330 -2.31 4.20 -88.01
CA ARG A 330 -1.62 3.28 -88.92
C ARG A 330 -0.57 4.09 -89.68
N PRO A 331 0.69 3.61 -89.79
CA PRO A 331 1.70 4.32 -90.56
C PRO A 331 1.19 4.46 -92.01
N SER A 332 1.13 5.70 -92.49
CA SER A 332 0.78 6.01 -93.87
C SER A 332 1.86 5.44 -94.78
N SER A 333 1.54 4.36 -95.49
CA SER A 333 2.35 3.86 -96.60
C SER A 333 2.16 4.78 -97.80
N LEU A 334 3.19 5.57 -98.10
CA LEU A 334 3.49 6.10 -99.42
C LEU A 334 4.99 5.96 -99.66
#